data_AF-A0A848Z526-F1
#
_entry.id   AF-A0A848Z526-F1
#
_cell.length_a   1.000
_cell.length_b   1.000
_cell.length_c   1.000
_cell.angle_alpha   90.00
_cell.angle_beta   90.00
_cell.angle_gamma   90.00
#
_symmetry.space_group_name_H-M   'P 1'
#
loop_
_entity.id
_entity.type
_entity.pdbx_description
1 polymer ?
#
loop_
_entity_poly.entity_id
_entity_poly.type
_entity_poly.pdbx_seq_one_letter_code
_entity_poly.pdbx_strand_id
1 'polypeptide(L)'
;MSLLRPGVLFVWLTMLTVPLAGAEAADDLAKPFLGTYVGTAQILDEAGQVLETRDMDITIAEGQRGAFTVTWINVTLVDGRRDVPGVKRRVDTVTLAPGPETGIYLEESRRSLFARRRETDVMKGEPLRWARIDGNRLGMFSLVVLEDGGYSLQSYERILTDIGMDIEFRR
;
A
#
# COMPACT_ATOMS: atom_id res chain seq x y z
N MET A 1 -41.09 -72.34 -21.49
CA MET A 1 -40.94 -72.03 -20.08
C MET A 1 -39.48 -71.81 -19.72
N SER A 2 -38.92 -70.61 -20.00
CA SER A 2 -38.30 -69.55 -19.23
C SER A 2 -36.93 -69.18 -19.77
N LEU A 3 -36.85 -68.15 -20.70
CA LEU A 3 -35.86 -67.20 -21.22
C LEU A 3 -35.52 -66.14 -20.17
N LEU A 4 -34.51 -66.22 -19.28
CA LEU A 4 -33.59 -65.42 -18.49
C LEU A 4 -33.05 -64.25 -19.28
N ARG A 5 -33.59 -63.05 -19.21
CA ARG A 5 -33.24 -61.67 -19.56
C ARG A 5 -32.01 -61.21 -18.79
N PRO A 6 -30.93 -60.64 -19.35
CA PRO A 6 -29.84 -59.99 -18.61
C PRO A 6 -30.06 -58.48 -18.45
N GLY A 7 -30.50 -58.00 -17.26
CA GLY A 7 -30.58 -56.74 -16.55
C GLY A 7 -29.29 -55.96 -16.53
N VAL A 8 -28.98 -55.10 -17.47
CA VAL A 8 -28.09 -53.96 -17.64
C VAL A 8 -28.26 -52.99 -16.49
N LEU A 9 -27.47 -52.99 -15.41
CA LEU A 9 -27.11 -52.13 -14.27
C LEU A 9 -26.48 -50.83 -14.75
N PHE A 10 -27.21 -49.74 -14.93
CA PHE A 10 -26.89 -48.34 -15.19
C PHE A 10 -26.38 -47.66 -13.93
N VAL A 11 -25.09 -47.63 -13.58
CA VAL A 11 -24.35 -46.86 -12.59
C VAL A 11 -24.31 -45.38 -13.00
N TRP A 12 -25.18 -44.55 -12.56
CA TRP A 12 -25.35 -43.10 -12.55
C TRP A 12 -24.28 -42.43 -11.71
N LEU A 13 -23.09 -42.09 -12.17
CA LEU A 13 -21.98 -41.27 -11.73
C LEU A 13 -22.40 -39.81 -11.58
N THR A 14 -23.01 -39.38 -10.50
CA THR A 14 -23.28 -38.02 -10.04
C THR A 14 -21.97 -37.25 -9.84
N MET A 15 -21.37 -36.64 -10.83
CA MET A 15 -20.36 -35.59 -10.90
C MET A 15 -20.68 -34.46 -9.93
N LEU A 16 -20.33 -34.50 -8.66
CA LEU A 16 -20.18 -33.48 -7.63
C LEU A 16 -19.42 -32.27 -8.15
N THR A 17 -20.04 -31.35 -8.87
CA THR A 17 -19.62 -29.98 -9.20
C THR A 17 -19.23 -29.22 -7.94
N VAL A 18 -18.07 -29.35 -7.42
CA VAL A 18 -17.44 -28.48 -6.43
C VAL A 18 -17.42 -27.04 -6.95
N PRO A 19 -18.36 -26.17 -6.55
CA PRO A 19 -18.17 -24.76 -6.91
C PRO A 19 -16.76 -24.25 -6.57
N LEU A 20 -15.86 -24.17 -7.51
CA LEU A 20 -14.66 -23.35 -7.50
C LEU A 20 -14.95 -21.96 -6.95
N ALA A 21 -15.28 -21.81 -5.67
CA ALA A 21 -15.15 -20.54 -4.96
C ALA A 21 -14.26 -19.57 -5.71
N GLY A 22 -14.66 -18.94 -6.82
CA GLY A 22 -14.39 -17.63 -7.37
C GLY A 22 -13.49 -16.77 -6.52
N ALA A 23 -12.11 -16.87 -6.51
CA ALA A 23 -11.14 -15.80 -6.34
C ALA A 23 -11.83 -14.44 -6.24
N GLU A 24 -12.71 -14.15 -5.36
CA GLU A 24 -13.16 -12.81 -4.98
C GLU A 24 -12.24 -11.73 -5.53
N ALA A 25 -12.29 -11.26 -6.78
CA ALA A 25 -11.86 -9.95 -7.26
C ALA A 25 -11.39 -9.06 -6.12
N ALA A 26 -10.36 -9.39 -5.36
CA ALA A 26 -9.67 -8.41 -4.53
C ALA A 26 -10.18 -6.99 -4.81
N ASP A 27 -11.38 -6.58 -4.49
CA ASP A 27 -11.67 -5.15 -4.42
C ASP A 27 -10.40 -4.32 -4.43
N ASP A 28 -9.93 -3.95 -5.70
CA ASP A 28 -8.72 -3.16 -5.83
C ASP A 28 -8.89 -1.77 -5.20
N LEU A 29 -9.09 -1.72 -3.92
CA LEU A 29 -9.32 -0.54 -3.09
C LEU A 29 -8.33 0.56 -3.41
N ALA A 30 -7.26 0.27 -4.06
CA ALA A 30 -6.20 1.23 -4.33
C ALA A 30 -6.46 2.01 -5.60
N LYS A 31 -7.28 1.51 -6.43
CA LYS A 31 -7.50 2.02 -7.77
C LYS A 31 -7.86 3.50 -7.75
N PRO A 32 -8.66 3.90 -6.88
CA PRO A 32 -9.04 5.33 -6.88
C PRO A 32 -7.86 6.24 -6.58
N PHE A 33 -6.88 5.74 -6.03
CA PHE A 33 -5.76 6.55 -5.58
C PHE A 33 -4.66 6.60 -6.63
N LEU A 34 -4.79 5.89 -7.72
CA LEU A 34 -3.77 5.89 -8.76
C LEU A 34 -3.70 7.25 -9.45
N GLY A 35 -2.42 7.69 -9.64
CA GLY A 35 -2.23 8.97 -10.30
C GLY A 35 -1.08 9.77 -9.75
N THR A 36 -0.89 10.93 -10.36
CA THR A 36 0.12 11.88 -9.95
C THR A 36 -0.51 13.10 -9.28
N TYR A 37 0.01 13.31 -8.08
CA TYR A 37 -0.54 14.39 -7.28
C TYR A 37 0.52 15.42 -6.92
N VAL A 38 0.06 16.70 -7.13
CA VAL A 38 0.87 17.82 -6.67
C VAL A 38 0.12 18.61 -5.60
N GLY A 39 0.72 18.58 -4.40
CA GLY A 39 -0.04 19.29 -3.39
C GLY A 39 0.77 19.69 -2.18
N THR A 40 0.10 20.38 -1.27
CA THR A 40 0.70 20.86 -0.03
C THR A 40 0.37 19.93 1.13
N ALA A 41 1.38 19.45 1.77
CA ALA A 41 1.20 18.63 2.97
C ALA A 41 1.23 19.47 4.23
N GLN A 42 0.20 19.26 5.08
CA GLN A 42 0.17 19.94 6.37
C GLN A 42 0.81 19.09 7.45
N ILE A 43 1.76 19.70 8.14
CA ILE A 43 2.36 19.05 9.31
C ILE A 43 1.62 19.46 10.57
N LEU A 44 1.07 18.43 11.25
CA LEU A 44 0.22 18.70 12.39
C LEU A 44 0.91 18.34 13.70
N ASP A 45 0.74 19.14 14.80
CA ASP A 45 1.19 18.75 16.12
C ASP A 45 0.21 17.75 16.77
N GLU A 46 0.53 17.37 18.00
CA GLU A 46 -0.27 16.38 18.69
C GLU A 46 -1.70 16.86 18.90
N ALA A 47 -1.85 18.15 18.93
CA ALA A 47 -3.14 18.78 19.16
C ALA A 47 -3.89 19.04 17.86
N GLY A 48 -3.20 18.70 16.65
CA GLY A 48 -3.86 18.86 15.37
C GLY A 48 -3.70 20.22 14.76
N GLN A 49 -2.85 20.98 15.37
CA GLN A 49 -2.56 22.31 14.83
C GLN A 49 -1.51 22.25 13.74
N VAL A 50 -1.73 23.12 12.71
CA VAL A 50 -0.82 23.13 11.58
C VAL A 50 0.51 23.78 11.98
N LEU A 51 1.58 23.01 11.90
CA LEU A 51 2.90 23.52 12.23
C LEU A 51 3.62 24.05 11.01
N GLU A 52 3.42 23.33 9.98
CA GLU A 52 4.15 23.62 8.74
C GLU A 52 3.42 23.07 7.53
N THR A 53 3.65 23.82 6.40
CA THR A 53 3.14 23.34 5.11
C THR A 53 4.29 23.09 4.14
N ARG A 54 4.21 21.85 3.51
CA ARG A 54 5.27 21.49 2.57
C ARG A 54 4.71 21.08 1.23
N ASP A 55 5.50 21.53 0.18
CA ASP A 55 5.12 21.07 -1.14
C ASP A 55 5.60 19.64 -1.38
N MET A 56 4.66 18.82 -2.00
CA MET A 56 5.04 17.43 -2.24
C MET A 56 4.47 16.91 -3.55
N ASP A 57 5.28 16.09 -4.15
CA ASP A 57 4.85 15.34 -5.33
C ASP A 57 4.70 13.85 -5.01
N ILE A 58 3.48 13.39 -5.38
CA ILE A 58 3.22 11.99 -5.07
C ILE A 58 2.75 11.26 -6.32
N THR A 59 3.35 10.13 -6.48
CA THR A 59 2.89 9.24 -7.54
C THR A 59 2.52 7.87 -6.97
N ILE A 60 1.26 7.51 -7.32
CA ILE A 60 0.78 6.18 -6.95
C ILE A 60 0.48 5.36 -8.19
N ALA A 61 1.21 4.20 -8.25
CA ALA A 61 1.11 3.41 -9.46
C ALA A 61 0.72 1.97 -9.16
N GLU A 62 0.04 1.48 -10.15
CA GLU A 62 -0.41 0.10 -10.02
C GLU A 62 0.75 -0.89 -10.09
N GLY A 63 0.69 -1.89 -9.22
CA GLY A 63 1.62 -3.00 -9.25
C GLY A 63 0.96 -4.33 -9.59
N GLN A 64 1.68 -5.37 -9.46
CA GLN A 64 1.16 -6.69 -9.76
C GLN A 64 0.45 -7.30 -8.56
N ARG A 65 -0.56 -8.06 -8.84
CA ARG A 65 -1.23 -8.86 -7.83
C ARG A 65 -1.81 -8.01 -6.71
N GLY A 66 -2.37 -6.83 -7.14
CA GLY A 66 -3.05 -6.01 -6.16
C GLY A 66 -2.14 -5.08 -5.41
N ALA A 67 -0.81 -5.14 -5.74
CA ALA A 67 0.17 -4.23 -5.15
C ALA A 67 0.13 -2.86 -5.81
N PHE A 68 0.66 -1.90 -5.12
CA PHE A 68 0.84 -0.58 -5.70
C PHE A 68 2.08 0.10 -5.13
N THR A 69 2.59 1.08 -5.86
CA THR A 69 3.79 1.81 -5.47
C THR A 69 3.45 3.25 -5.14
N VAL A 70 4.09 3.68 -4.12
CA VAL A 70 4.01 5.09 -3.76
C VAL A 70 5.39 5.73 -3.85
N THR A 71 5.45 6.74 -4.70
CA THR A 71 6.68 7.51 -4.86
C THR A 71 6.49 8.95 -4.41
N TRP A 72 7.34 9.30 -3.48
CA TRP A 72 7.27 10.72 -3.09
C TRP A 72 8.63 11.38 -3.16
N ILE A 73 8.62 12.62 -3.57
CA ILE A 73 9.83 13.42 -3.70
C ILE A 73 9.85 14.50 -2.62
N ASN A 74 10.81 14.26 -1.74
CA ASN A 74 11.05 15.36 -0.82
C ASN A 74 12.03 16.38 -1.39
N VAL A 75 11.52 17.65 -1.60
CA VAL A 75 12.37 18.68 -2.18
C VAL A 75 12.90 19.59 -1.07
N THR A 76 14.24 19.60 -0.80
CA THR A 76 14.82 20.66 0.03
C THR A 76 14.97 21.95 -0.77
N LEU A 77 14.07 22.92 -0.42
CA LEU A 77 14.07 24.18 -1.15
C LEU A 77 15.31 25.00 -0.84
N VAL A 78 15.97 25.61 -1.93
CA VAL A 78 17.00 26.62 -1.76
C VAL A 78 16.43 28.00 -2.03
N ASP A 79 16.17 28.80 -0.92
CA ASP A 79 15.60 30.14 -0.97
C ASP A 79 14.18 30.12 -1.50
N GLY A 80 13.37 28.99 -1.37
CA GLY A 80 11.96 28.97 -1.73
C GLY A 80 11.70 28.57 -3.16
N ARG A 81 12.79 28.31 -3.86
CA ARG A 81 12.71 28.00 -5.29
C ARG A 81 13.14 26.56 -5.54
N ARG A 82 12.25 25.88 -6.38
CA ARG A 82 12.36 24.47 -6.71
C ARG A 82 13.22 24.26 -7.96
N ASP A 83 13.70 25.33 -8.63
CA ASP A 83 14.42 25.17 -9.89
C ASP A 83 15.73 25.97 -9.88
N VAL A 84 16.44 25.94 -8.76
CA VAL A 84 17.72 26.64 -8.66
C VAL A 84 18.83 25.64 -8.33
N PRO A 85 20.09 25.97 -8.86
CA PRO A 85 21.23 25.13 -8.51
C PRO A 85 21.41 24.95 -7.01
N GLY A 86 21.28 23.65 -6.41
CA GLY A 86 21.46 23.38 -5.00
C GLY A 86 20.26 22.70 -4.35
N VAL A 87 19.14 22.57 -5.10
CA VAL A 87 17.93 21.88 -4.67
C VAL A 87 18.18 20.37 -4.64
N LYS A 88 18.14 19.69 -3.40
CA LYS A 88 18.31 18.25 -3.23
C LYS A 88 16.96 17.54 -3.23
N ARG A 89 16.83 16.63 -4.21
CA ARG A 89 15.60 15.84 -4.30
C ARG A 89 15.82 14.43 -3.79
N ARG A 90 15.15 14.19 -2.72
CA ARG A 90 15.19 12.81 -2.26
C ARG A 90 13.93 12.05 -2.65
N VAL A 91 14.17 11.05 -3.53
CA VAL A 91 13.07 10.23 -4.01
C VAL A 91 12.96 8.94 -3.18
N ASP A 92 11.81 8.81 -2.61
CA ASP A 92 11.53 7.59 -1.88
C ASP A 92 10.38 6.81 -2.51
N THR A 93 10.64 5.45 -2.61
CA THR A 93 9.62 4.58 -3.19
C THR A 93 9.34 3.39 -2.28
N VAL A 94 7.99 3.14 -2.19
CA VAL A 94 7.60 1.94 -1.43
C VAL A 94 6.58 1.13 -2.23
N THR A 95 6.78 -0.16 -2.16
CA THR A 95 5.80 -1.06 -2.74
C THR A 95 4.97 -1.74 -1.65
N LEU A 96 3.64 -1.66 -1.87
CA LEU A 96 2.71 -2.19 -0.90
C LEU A 96 1.85 -3.30 -1.50
N ALA A 97 1.94 -4.41 -0.80
CA ALA A 97 1.16 -5.56 -1.23
C ALA A 97 0.01 -5.84 -0.27
N PRO A 98 -1.06 -6.44 -0.84
CA PRO A 98 -2.19 -6.75 0.05
C PRO A 98 -1.78 -7.61 1.24
N GLY A 99 -2.20 -7.17 2.46
CA GLY A 99 -2.01 -7.92 3.69
C GLY A 99 -3.15 -8.86 4.02
N PRO A 100 -3.06 -9.49 5.12
CA PRO A 100 -4.04 -10.50 5.51
C PRO A 100 -5.45 -9.94 5.68
N GLU A 101 -5.52 -8.70 6.08
CA GLU A 101 -6.80 -8.05 6.29
C GLU A 101 -7.14 -7.11 5.14
N THR A 102 -8.41 -7.08 4.73
CA THR A 102 -8.88 -6.17 3.68
C THR A 102 -8.51 -4.73 4.02
N GLY A 103 -7.96 -4.06 3.05
CA GLY A 103 -7.65 -2.66 3.24
C GLY A 103 -6.30 -2.40 3.87
N ILE A 104 -5.66 -3.54 4.31
CA ILE A 104 -4.33 -3.43 4.88
C ILE A 104 -3.28 -3.89 3.86
N TYR A 105 -2.26 -3.03 3.67
CA TYR A 105 -1.16 -3.30 2.75
C TYR A 105 0.19 -3.29 3.47
N LEU A 106 1.00 -4.24 3.13
CA LEU A 106 2.31 -4.33 3.78
C LEU A 106 3.43 -4.03 2.80
N GLU A 107 4.40 -3.32 3.32
CA GLU A 107 5.57 -3.07 2.49
C GLU A 107 6.23 -4.37 2.05
N GLU A 108 6.32 -4.40 0.72
CA GLU A 108 7.05 -5.54 0.16
C GLU A 108 8.55 -5.29 0.15
N SER A 109 9.26 -6.17 0.86
CA SER A 109 10.72 -6.07 0.83
C SER A 109 11.28 -6.35 -0.56
N ARG A 110 11.77 -5.39 -1.32
CA ARG A 110 12.36 -5.45 -2.64
C ARG A 110 12.81 -6.87 -2.99
N ARG A 111 12.02 -7.63 -3.71
CA ARG A 111 12.35 -8.93 -4.30
C ARG A 111 13.45 -8.80 -5.33
N SER A 112 14.69 -8.62 -4.97
CA SER A 112 15.73 -8.84 -5.97
C SER A 112 15.83 -10.31 -6.36
N LEU A 113 15.56 -10.71 -7.66
CA LEU A 113 15.63 -12.04 -8.25
C LEU A 113 16.97 -12.71 -7.94
N PHE A 114 17.80 -11.87 -7.27
CA PHE A 114 19.12 -12.41 -6.97
C PHE A 114 19.46 -12.24 -5.49
N ALA A 115 18.52 -11.60 -4.78
CA ALA A 115 18.81 -11.28 -3.38
C ALA A 115 17.75 -11.87 -2.45
N ARG A 116 18.11 -12.79 -1.51
CA ARG A 116 17.35 -13.37 -0.42
C ARG A 116 16.40 -12.34 0.20
N ARG A 117 15.10 -12.65 0.16
CA ARG A 117 14.09 -11.89 0.89
C ARG A 117 14.66 -11.33 2.18
N ARG A 118 15.02 -10.01 2.20
CA ARG A 118 15.51 -9.39 3.42
C ARG A 118 14.38 -8.89 4.30
N GLU A 119 14.19 -9.52 5.37
CA GLU A 119 13.23 -9.07 6.37
C GLU A 119 13.65 -7.73 6.98
N THR A 120 12.72 -6.80 7.05
CA THR A 120 12.95 -5.54 7.74
C THR A 120 13.50 -5.78 9.15
N ASP A 121 14.66 -5.24 9.45
CA ASP A 121 15.28 -5.32 10.77
C ASP A 121 14.97 -4.09 11.61
N VAL A 122 14.04 -4.10 12.41
CA VAL A 122 13.52 -2.98 13.17
C VAL A 122 14.54 -2.53 14.21
N MET A 123 15.35 -3.51 14.64
CA MET A 123 16.29 -3.23 15.70
C MET A 123 17.50 -2.46 15.18
N LYS A 124 17.62 -2.42 13.93
CA LYS A 124 18.73 -1.70 13.31
C LYS A 124 18.30 -0.36 12.75
N GLY A 125 17.00 -0.10 13.10
CA GLY A 125 16.55 1.23 12.72
C GLY A 125 15.81 1.27 11.41
N GLU A 126 15.61 0.06 10.82
CA GLU A 126 14.80 0.00 9.60
C GLU A 126 13.32 0.14 9.91
N PRO A 127 12.64 0.96 9.14
CA PRO A 127 11.24 1.20 9.46
C PRO A 127 10.32 0.07 9.02
N LEU A 128 9.41 -0.21 9.87
CA LEU A 128 8.26 -1.02 9.48
C LEU A 128 7.17 -0.15 8.87
N ARG A 129 6.83 -0.51 7.62
CA ARG A 129 5.87 0.34 6.92
C ARG A 129 4.65 -0.44 6.48
N TRP A 130 3.51 0.24 6.57
CA TRP A 130 2.27 -0.35 6.08
C TRP A 130 1.28 0.75 5.67
N ALA A 131 0.22 0.23 4.96
CA ALA A 131 -0.83 1.16 4.54
C ALA A 131 -2.21 0.59 4.86
N ARG A 132 -3.10 1.56 5.05
CA ARG A 132 -4.50 1.22 5.21
C ARG A 132 -5.38 2.08 4.31
N ILE A 133 -6.18 1.33 3.61
CA ILE A 133 -7.16 2.04 2.81
C ILE A 133 -8.56 1.82 3.39
N ASP A 134 -9.22 3.01 3.62
CA ASP A 134 -10.59 3.02 4.11
C ASP A 134 -11.40 4.12 3.44
N GLY A 135 -12.30 3.72 2.52
CA GLY A 135 -13.04 4.73 1.78
C GLY A 135 -12.19 5.57 0.87
N ASN A 136 -12.13 6.86 1.18
CA ASN A 136 -11.38 7.79 0.34
C ASN A 136 -10.05 8.17 0.99
N ARG A 137 -9.73 7.35 1.98
CA ARG A 137 -8.52 7.66 2.75
C ARG A 137 -7.46 6.59 2.56
N LEU A 138 -6.27 7.09 2.26
CA LEU A 138 -5.08 6.27 2.23
C LEU A 138 -4.08 6.71 3.30
N GLY A 139 -4.01 5.77 4.31
CA GLY A 139 -3.05 6.01 5.36
C GLY A 139 -1.77 5.20 5.24
N MET A 140 -0.69 5.94 5.42
CA MET A 140 0.62 5.28 5.43
C MET A 140 1.31 5.47 6.77
N PHE A 141 1.87 4.35 7.23
CA PHE A 141 2.46 4.35 8.56
C PHE A 141 3.90 3.84 8.52
N SER A 142 4.73 4.52 9.29
CA SER A 142 6.13 4.13 9.44
C SER A 142 6.55 4.09 10.91
N LEU A 143 6.94 2.92 11.30
CA LEU A 143 7.38 2.74 12.66
C LEU A 143 8.87 2.44 12.73
N VAL A 144 9.59 3.23 13.56
CA VAL A 144 11.02 3.03 13.75
C VAL A 144 11.33 2.88 15.23
N VAL A 145 12.13 1.84 15.58
CA VAL A 145 12.64 1.70 16.94
C VAL A 145 13.95 2.47 17.09
N LEU A 146 14.04 3.36 18.14
CA LEU A 146 15.20 4.21 18.35
C LEU A 146 16.25 3.52 19.20
N GLU A 147 17.39 4.02 19.19
CA GLU A 147 18.53 3.42 19.90
C GLU A 147 18.27 3.34 21.40
N ASP A 148 17.52 4.22 21.90
CA ASP A 148 17.29 4.32 23.33
C ASP A 148 16.12 3.43 23.76
N GLY A 149 15.62 2.67 22.75
CA GLY A 149 14.53 1.76 23.07
C GLY A 149 13.17 2.35 22.89
N GLY A 150 13.02 3.58 22.65
CA GLY A 150 11.79 4.24 22.27
C GLY A 150 11.37 3.96 20.84
N TYR A 151 10.17 4.68 20.43
CA TYR A 151 9.73 4.49 19.06
C TYR A 151 9.19 5.78 18.48
N SER A 152 9.33 5.79 17.16
CA SER A 152 8.73 6.89 16.40
C SER A 152 7.74 6.38 15.36
N LEU A 153 6.48 6.95 15.48
CA LEU A 153 5.45 6.61 14.51
C LEU A 153 5.10 7.80 13.65
N GLN A 154 5.30 7.54 12.44
CA GLN A 154 4.90 8.55 11.46
C GLN A 154 3.69 8.08 10.65
N SER A 155 2.75 9.11 10.46
CA SER A 155 1.56 8.80 9.67
C SER A 155 1.29 9.87 8.62
N TYR A 156 1.06 9.29 7.41
CA TYR A 156 0.65 10.12 6.29
C TYR A 156 -0.75 9.76 5.83
N GLU A 157 -1.58 10.83 5.81
CA GLU A 157 -2.93 10.57 5.34
C GLU A 157 -3.21 11.29 4.03
N ARG A 158 -3.64 10.48 3.05
CA ARG A 158 -4.08 11.00 1.77
C ARG A 158 -5.58 10.83 1.58
N ILE A 159 -6.15 11.97 1.38
CA ILE A 159 -7.61 11.98 1.30
C ILE A 159 -8.06 12.45 -0.09
N LEU A 160 -8.72 11.53 -0.81
CA LEU A 160 -9.23 11.91 -2.11
C LEU A 160 -10.31 12.98 -1.99
N THR A 161 -10.20 14.05 -2.78
CA THR A 161 -11.21 15.09 -2.90
C THR A 161 -11.75 15.18 -4.31
N ASP A 162 -12.70 16.06 -4.51
CA ASP A 162 -13.30 16.23 -5.83
C ASP A 162 -12.29 16.75 -6.84
N ILE A 163 -11.27 17.42 -6.36
CA ILE A 163 -10.37 18.13 -7.26
C ILE A 163 -8.97 17.54 -7.18
N GLY A 164 -8.79 16.51 -6.29
CA GLY A 164 -7.46 15.96 -6.16
C GLY A 164 -7.23 15.19 -4.87
N MET A 165 -6.13 15.54 -4.12
CA MET A 165 -5.76 14.82 -2.91
C MET A 165 -5.20 15.77 -1.85
N ASP A 166 -5.82 15.63 -0.64
CA ASP A 166 -5.25 16.30 0.53
C ASP A 166 -4.24 15.38 1.24
N ILE A 167 -3.22 16.10 1.77
CA ILE A 167 -2.23 15.31 2.48
C ILE A 167 -2.04 15.85 3.89
N GLU A 168 -2.15 14.92 4.81
CA GLU A 168 -1.90 15.25 6.21
C GLU A 168 -0.78 14.40 6.79
N PHE A 169 0.15 15.16 7.53
CA PHE A 169 1.29 14.47 8.14
C PHE A 169 1.26 14.63 9.66
N ARG A 170 1.53 13.36 10.33
CA ARG A 170 1.62 13.38 11.79
C ARG A 170 2.85 12.63 12.26
N ARG A 171 3.69 13.05 13.34
CA ARG A 171 4.85 12.37 13.90
C ARG A 171 4.89 12.53 15.42
#